data_AF-A0A8B7UC49-F1
#
_entry.id   AF-A0A8B7UC49-F1
#
_cell.length_a   1.000
_cell.length_b   1.000
_cell.length_c   1.000
_cell.angle_alpha   90.00
_cell.angle_beta   90.00
_cell.angle_gamma   90.00
#
_symmetry.space_group_name_H-M   'P 1'
#
loop_
_entity.id
_entity.type
_entity.pdbx_description
1 polymer ?
#
loop_
_entity_poly.entity_id
_entity_poly.type
_entity_poly.pdbx_seq_one_letter_code
_entity_poly.pdbx_strand_id
1 'polypeptide(L)'
;MHPVLSGELQPQSISVEGSALLIGASNSLVADHLQKCGYEYSLSVFFPESGLAKEKVFTMQDLLQLFKINPTSNLYKSLTSGFDKENQKV
;
A
#
# COMPACT_ATOMS: atom_id res chain seq x y z
N MET A 1 -28.32 22.32 -19.35
CA MET A 1 -28.10 21.02 -20.04
C MET A 1 -26.68 20.58 -19.74
N HIS A 2 -26.47 19.73 -18.74
CA HIS A 2 -25.16 19.15 -18.43
C HIS A 2 -25.05 17.81 -19.17
N PRO A 3 -23.98 17.55 -19.94
CA PRO A 3 -23.82 16.27 -20.59
C PRO A 3 -23.56 15.20 -19.52
N VAL A 4 -24.43 14.20 -19.47
CA VAL A 4 -24.26 13.00 -18.65
C VAL A 4 -23.13 12.19 -19.27
N LEU A 5 -22.05 11.98 -18.52
CA LEU A 5 -21.00 11.01 -18.83
C LEU A 5 -21.54 9.60 -18.54
N SER A 6 -22.41 9.08 -19.41
CA SER A 6 -22.76 7.65 -19.44
C SER A 6 -21.60 6.86 -20.06
N GLY A 7 -20.47 6.82 -19.36
CA GLY A 7 -19.47 5.80 -19.55
C GLY A 7 -19.68 4.76 -18.47
N GLU A 8 -20.42 3.69 -18.78
CA GLU A 8 -20.43 2.47 -17.94
C GLU A 8 -19.00 1.91 -17.93
N LEU A 9 -18.16 2.42 -17.04
CA LEU A 9 -16.95 1.71 -16.63
C LEU A 9 -17.44 0.52 -15.80
N GLN A 10 -17.85 -0.54 -16.49
CA GLN A 10 -18.02 -1.85 -15.87
C GLN A 10 -16.79 -2.07 -14.98
N PRO A 11 -16.95 -2.19 -13.65
CA PRO A 11 -15.83 -2.45 -12.76
C PRO A 11 -15.23 -3.76 -13.25
N GLN A 12 -14.05 -3.72 -13.86
CA GLN A 12 -13.36 -4.94 -14.27
C GLN A 12 -13.28 -5.80 -13.02
N SER A 13 -13.93 -6.95 -13.04
CA SER A 13 -13.96 -7.89 -11.92
C SER A 13 -12.56 -8.46 -11.75
N ILE A 14 -11.73 -7.73 -11.02
CA ILE A 14 -10.41 -8.18 -10.61
C ILE A 14 -10.65 -9.44 -9.79
N SER A 15 -9.93 -10.52 -10.12
CA SER A 15 -10.00 -11.78 -9.36
C SER A 15 -9.91 -11.48 -7.85
N VAL A 16 -10.94 -11.89 -7.11
CA VAL A 16 -11.21 -11.49 -5.71
C VAL A 16 -10.04 -11.80 -4.78
N GLU A 17 -9.29 -12.87 -5.06
CA GLU A 17 -8.13 -13.28 -4.27
C GLU A 17 -6.94 -12.32 -4.46
N GLY A 18 -6.69 -11.91 -5.71
CA GLY A 18 -5.63 -10.97 -6.05
C GLY A 18 -5.96 -9.55 -5.58
N SER A 19 -7.23 -9.17 -5.59
CA SER A 19 -7.66 -7.87 -5.10
C SER A 19 -7.53 -7.78 -3.58
N ALA A 20 -7.83 -8.84 -2.82
CA ALA A 20 -7.65 -8.84 -1.36
C ALA A 20 -6.19 -8.62 -0.94
N LEU A 21 -5.23 -9.27 -1.60
CA LEU A 21 -3.80 -9.06 -1.34
C LEU A 21 -3.35 -7.64 -1.70
N LEU A 22 -3.80 -7.12 -2.84
CA LEU A 22 -3.48 -5.74 -3.26
C LEU A 22 -4.12 -4.70 -2.34
N ILE A 23 -5.32 -4.95 -1.82
CA ILE A 23 -5.98 -4.09 -0.83
C ILE A 23 -5.17 -4.09 0.47
N GLY A 24 -4.75 -5.26 0.96
CA GLY A 24 -3.90 -5.37 2.16
C GLY A 24 -2.56 -4.66 2.00
N ALA A 25 -1.92 -4.81 0.84
CA ALA A 25 -0.68 -4.09 0.50
C ALA A 25 -0.88 -2.57 0.44
N SER A 26 -1.96 -2.11 -0.19
CA SER A 26 -2.29 -0.69 -0.29
C SER A 26 -2.57 -0.09 1.08
N ASN A 27 -3.33 -0.80 1.92
CA ASN A 27 -3.62 -0.35 3.29
C ASN A 27 -2.35 -0.34 4.15
N SER A 28 -1.42 -1.25 3.91
CA SER A 28 -0.13 -1.27 4.63
C SER A 28 0.73 -0.06 4.30
N LEU A 29 0.74 0.40 3.04
CA LEU A 29 1.42 1.64 2.65
C LEU A 29 0.83 2.86 3.36
N VAL A 30 -0.50 2.92 3.47
CA VAL A 30 -1.17 4.01 4.19
C VAL A 30 -0.85 3.94 5.69
N ALA A 31 -0.91 2.76 6.30
CA ALA A 31 -0.57 2.56 7.71
C ALA A 31 0.89 2.94 8.03
N ASP A 32 1.85 2.56 7.18
CA ASP A 32 3.26 2.93 7.29
C ASP A 32 3.44 4.45 7.24
N HIS A 33 2.78 5.13 6.29
CA HIS A 33 2.81 6.59 6.20
C HIS A 33 2.20 7.25 7.44
N LEU A 34 1.03 6.78 7.89
CA LEU A 34 0.37 7.30 9.09
C LEU A 34 1.27 7.17 10.33
N GLN A 35 1.97 6.04 10.47
CA GLN A 35 2.92 5.82 11.55
C GLN A 35 4.13 6.75 11.46
N LYS A 36 4.78 6.85 10.28
CA LYS A 36 5.98 7.69 10.09
C LYS A 36 5.71 9.17 10.31
N CYS A 37 4.53 9.65 9.94
CA CYS A 37 4.14 11.04 10.15
C CYS A 37 3.55 11.30 11.56
N GLY A 38 3.46 10.29 12.43
CA GLY A 38 2.96 10.43 13.80
C GLY A 38 1.45 10.68 13.91
N TYR A 39 0.66 10.24 12.92
CA TYR A 39 -0.80 10.37 12.92
C TYR A 39 -1.48 9.28 13.77
N GLU A 40 -1.18 9.25 15.07
CA GLU A 40 -1.61 8.20 16.01
C GLU A 40 -3.14 8.00 16.04
N TYR A 41 -3.91 9.09 16.03
CA TYR A 41 -5.38 9.02 16.02
C TYR A 41 -5.90 8.37 14.74
N SER A 42 -5.46 8.86 13.57
CA SER A 42 -5.85 8.31 12.27
C SER A 42 -5.45 6.85 12.15
N LEU A 43 -4.25 6.48 12.62
CA LEU A 43 -3.78 5.10 12.62
C LEU A 43 -4.67 4.19 13.49
N SER A 44 -5.14 4.68 14.63
CA SER A 44 -6.00 3.92 15.55
C SER A 44 -7.37 3.57 14.97
N VAL A 45 -7.97 4.48 14.19
CA VAL A 45 -9.25 4.25 13.50
C VAL A 45 -9.05 3.54 12.16
N PHE A 46 -7.91 3.73 11.52
CA PHE A 46 -7.61 3.13 10.22
C PHE A 46 -7.54 1.60 10.28
N PHE A 47 -6.87 1.01 11.28
CA PHE A 47 -6.79 -0.47 11.38
C PHE A 47 -8.18 -1.16 11.42
N PRO A 48 -9.12 -0.77 12.31
CA PRO A 48 -10.45 -1.38 12.32
C PRO A 48 -11.29 -1.02 11.08
N GLU A 49 -11.20 0.21 10.56
CA GLU A 49 -12.00 0.63 9.39
C GLU A 49 -11.51 0.01 8.07
N SER A 50 -10.20 -0.19 7.92
CA SER A 50 -9.60 -0.79 6.71
C SER A 50 -9.63 -2.31 6.70
N GLY A 51 -10.00 -2.94 7.82
CA GLY A 51 -9.88 -4.40 8.02
C GLY A 51 -8.44 -4.90 8.01
N LEU A 52 -7.44 -4.01 8.07
CA LEU A 52 -6.03 -4.36 8.16
C LEU A 52 -5.71 -4.75 9.60
N ALA A 53 -5.45 -6.04 9.85
CA ALA A 53 -4.90 -6.46 11.14
C ALA A 53 -3.45 -5.94 11.26
N LYS A 54 -3.06 -5.46 12.45
CA LYS A 54 -1.67 -5.03 12.73
C LYS A 54 -0.62 -6.09 12.37
N GLU A 55 -1.01 -7.35 12.47
CA GLU A 55 -0.18 -8.53 12.20
C GLU A 55 -0.05 -8.85 10.69
N LYS A 56 -0.86 -8.19 9.85
CA LYS A 56 -0.89 -8.34 8.39
C LYS A 56 -0.33 -7.13 7.65
N VAL A 57 0.37 -6.23 8.35
CA VAL A 57 1.06 -5.11 7.70
C VAL A 57 2.21 -5.68 6.88
N PHE A 58 2.16 -5.47 5.56
CA PHE A 58 3.18 -5.94 4.64
C PHE A 58 4.49 -5.20 4.89
N THR A 59 5.60 -5.92 4.98
CA THR A 59 6.93 -5.31 4.98
C THR A 59 7.28 -4.84 3.56
N MET A 60 8.27 -3.96 3.44
CA MET A 60 8.76 -3.55 2.13
C MET A 60 9.22 -4.73 1.27
N GLN A 61 9.78 -5.78 1.88
CA GLN A 61 10.19 -6.98 1.16
C GLN A 61 8.97 -7.73 0.59
N ASP A 62 7.91 -7.86 1.38
CA ASP A 62 6.67 -8.50 0.93
C ASP A 62 6.03 -7.73 -0.22
N LEU A 63 6.04 -6.39 -0.16
CA LEU A 63 5.54 -5.51 -1.23
C LEU A 63 6.35 -5.68 -2.52
N LEU A 64 7.69 -5.69 -2.42
CA LEU A 64 8.55 -5.88 -3.59
C LEU A 64 8.33 -7.26 -4.23
N GLN A 65 8.12 -8.30 -3.43
CA GLN A 65 7.77 -9.63 -3.94
C GLN A 65 6.39 -9.65 -4.58
N LEU A 66 5.39 -9.00 -3.97
CA LEU A 66 4.03 -8.90 -4.52
C LEU A 66 4.02 -8.20 -5.89
N PHE A 67 4.84 -7.16 -6.04
CA PHE A 67 5.02 -6.46 -7.32
C PHE A 67 5.97 -7.18 -8.29
N LYS A 68 6.45 -8.38 -7.93
CA LYS A 68 7.37 -9.20 -8.74
C LYS A 68 8.64 -8.45 -9.14
N ILE A 69 9.12 -7.56 -8.27
CA ILE A 69 10.37 -6.83 -8.48
C ILE A 69 11.52 -7.79 -8.21
N ASN A 70 12.38 -7.99 -9.21
CA ASN A 70 13.48 -8.94 -9.10
C ASN A 70 14.52 -8.45 -8.05
N PRO A 71 14.88 -9.28 -7.05
CA PRO A 71 15.87 -8.94 -6.03
C PRO A 71 17.26 -8.54 -6.56
N THR A 72 17.65 -9.05 -7.74
CA THR A 72 18.93 -8.72 -8.37
C THR A 72 18.88 -7.44 -9.20
N SER A 73 17.69 -6.88 -9.43
CA SER A 73 17.51 -5.66 -10.22
C SER A 73 18.08 -4.44 -9.49
N ASN A 74 18.54 -3.47 -10.27
CA ASN A 74 18.97 -2.18 -9.72
C ASN A 74 17.80 -1.45 -9.02
N LEU A 75 16.56 -1.64 -9.49
CA LEU A 75 15.37 -1.07 -8.85
C LEU A 75 15.18 -1.60 -7.42
N TYR A 76 15.28 -2.91 -7.22
CA TYR A 76 15.16 -3.51 -5.89
C TYR A 76 16.22 -2.96 -4.93
N LYS A 77 17.48 -2.86 -5.39
CA LYS A 77 18.58 -2.28 -4.61
C LYS A 77 18.33 -0.81 -4.27
N SER A 78 17.89 -0.01 -5.24
CA SER A 78 17.55 1.40 -5.01
C SER A 78 16.42 1.55 -4.00
N LEU A 79 15.33 0.79 -4.14
CA LEU A 79 14.20 0.84 -3.23
C LEU A 79 14.59 0.42 -1.81
N THR A 80 15.30 -0.71 -1.65
CA THR A 80 15.75 -1.17 -0.33
C THR A 80 16.78 -0.24 0.33
N SER A 81 17.65 0.41 -0.45
CA SER A 81 18.64 1.37 0.08
C SER A 81 18.06 2.74 0.43
N GLY A 82 16.94 3.14 -0.17
CA GLY A 82 16.30 4.43 0.05
C GLY A 82 15.64 4.54 1.43
N PHE A 83 15.11 3.44 1.96
CA PHE A 83 14.40 3.41 3.25
C PHE A 83 15.29 3.70 4.46
N ASP A 84 16.59 3.45 4.37
CA ASP A 84 17.54 3.73 5.46
C ASP A 84 17.73 5.25 5.67
N LYS A 85 17.52 6.05 4.61
CA LYS A 85 17.82 7.49 4.62
C LYS A 85 16.68 8.39 5.08
N GLU A 86 15.44 7.89 5.08
CA GLU A 86 14.26 8.66 5.52
C GLU A 86 14.17 8.75 7.06
N ASN A 87 14.78 7.81 7.79
CA ASN A 87 14.84 7.81 9.26
C ASN A 87 15.88 8.79 9.85
N GLN A 88 16.51 9.64 9.02
CA GLN A 88 17.62 10.51 9.43
C GLN A 88 17.36 12.01 9.22
N LYS A 89 16.14 12.41 8.83
CA LYS A 89 15.80 13.82 8.69
C LYS A 89 14.56 14.21 9.51
N VAL A 90 14.91 14.70 10.69
CA VAL A 90 14.25 15.71 11.55
C VAL A 90 13.13 15.20 12.45
#